data_AF-A0A952IAV9-F1
#
_entry.id   AF-A0A952IAV9-F1
#
_cell.length_a   1.000
_cell.length_b   1.000
_cell.length_c   1.000
_cell.angle_alpha   90.00
_cell.angle_beta   90.00
_cell.angle_gamma   90.00
#
_symmetry.space_group_name_H-M   'P 1'
#
loop_
_entity.id
_entity.type
_entity.pdbx_description
1 polymer ?
#
loop_
_entity_poly.entity_id
_entity_poly.type
_entity_poly.pdbx_seq_one_letter_code
_entity_poly.pdbx_strand_id
1 'polypeptide(L)'
;MKYTMKNVFHYLLILLVLSCVDVFSQSSIPPIAQTPDVLPPSPTAGELGKYGLVPVGLSTGTPNISIPINNFSTKNLSVPISLSYNSNGIKVDQLASWVGMGWSLNCGGVITRVVRDNPDELTPSSFSYPENFNSTNIIALSYLEEAGLRGDALDTEKDLYSFNFVGNTGKFVFDHNGAPVIMPYQNLHIQWVETSSITGYFVVTTPDGVKYTFDEVEVSSTTGGPSSQNGYNYIQTSWYLSKIEHPLGDVIDLSYKDKDYQYAFTISQTITRKLNEVYCGSQLHCPEVDDQTTPIGIHAFGKHISKIEADGYGSLEFISSLNRTDLDDYELDDILVKDFNGQTMKSYSFNYSFTPGRMFLDSFSEEGISGVKVKNYSFDYEDKSGLPSRLSYNQDHWGYYNGADNDYFVPKEMNYASNHVFVGIGGDREPNSTYSKKGVLKKITYPTGGWSAFDWEANTIYGDKTIYPTPTPKNLTCNGNFSGPVTKQIEITSPMDQTIEYSFSASLLPGQQNPGPSIGAQLNIWDITDNKFIRGLDLELGENHLNYLNLTSGHTYRFQLIAEAEPVSSYLSFDYYQTAAQT
;
A
#
# COMPACT_ATOMS: atom_id res chain seq x y z
N MET A 1 59.92 -85.56 -47.87
CA MET A 1 60.54 -84.30 -48.32
C MET A 1 59.78 -83.18 -47.62
N LYS A 2 60.13 -82.81 -46.38
CA LYS A 2 61.05 -81.72 -45.98
C LYS A 2 60.72 -80.37 -46.66
N TYR A 3 60.62 -79.32 -45.84
CA TYR A 3 60.30 -77.90 -46.10
C TYR A 3 58.79 -77.59 -46.15
N THR A 4 58.17 -76.71 -45.34
CA THR A 4 58.62 -75.70 -44.37
C THR A 4 57.46 -75.35 -43.39
N MET A 5 57.23 -76.16 -42.35
CA MET A 5 56.38 -75.78 -41.19
C MET A 5 57.11 -74.82 -40.22
N LYS A 6 57.89 -73.87 -40.75
CA LYS A 6 58.57 -72.86 -39.91
C LYS A 6 57.83 -71.52 -39.85
N ASN A 7 56.99 -71.24 -40.84
CA ASN A 7 56.28 -69.96 -40.93
C ASN A 7 54.88 -70.02 -40.28
N VAL A 8 54.19 -71.17 -40.30
CA VAL A 8 52.86 -71.30 -39.68
C VAL A 8 52.92 -71.21 -38.15
N PHE A 9 53.98 -71.73 -37.52
CA PHE A 9 54.16 -71.60 -36.07
C PHE A 9 54.49 -70.15 -35.65
N HIS A 10 55.21 -69.39 -36.50
CA HIS A 10 55.46 -67.96 -36.24
C HIS A 10 54.18 -67.11 -36.33
N TYR A 11 53.30 -67.38 -37.31
CA TYR A 11 52.03 -66.66 -37.40
C TYR A 11 51.05 -67.03 -36.27
N LEU A 12 51.04 -68.27 -35.80
CA LEU A 12 50.23 -68.69 -34.65
C LEU A 12 50.78 -68.14 -33.32
N LEU A 13 52.12 -68.02 -33.17
CA LEU A 13 52.73 -67.39 -31.99
C LEU A 13 52.47 -65.88 -31.96
N ILE A 14 52.47 -65.20 -33.12
CA ILE A 14 52.11 -63.77 -33.22
C ILE A 14 50.62 -63.55 -32.89
N LEU A 15 49.72 -64.44 -33.32
CA LEU A 15 48.29 -64.36 -32.96
C LEU A 15 48.02 -64.64 -31.47
N LEU A 16 48.82 -65.50 -30.82
CA LEU A 16 48.71 -65.76 -29.38
C LEU A 16 49.28 -64.61 -28.54
N VAL A 17 50.36 -63.96 -29.00
CA VAL A 17 50.99 -62.81 -28.31
C VAL A 17 50.17 -61.52 -28.46
N LEU A 18 49.35 -61.39 -29.50
CA LEU A 18 48.38 -60.28 -29.65
C LEU A 18 47.07 -60.46 -28.85
N SER A 19 46.85 -61.62 -28.21
CA SER A 19 45.66 -61.88 -27.37
C SER A 19 45.87 -61.63 -25.87
N CYS A 20 47.05 -61.16 -25.47
CA CYS A 20 47.40 -60.83 -24.08
C CYS A 20 47.79 -59.36 -23.89
N VAL A 21 47.17 -58.45 -24.65
CA VAL A 21 47.25 -57.02 -24.35
C VAL A 21 45.92 -56.63 -23.71
N ASP A 22 45.95 -56.24 -22.45
CA ASP A 22 44.81 -55.62 -21.78
C ASP A 22 44.43 -54.36 -22.56
N VAL A 23 43.36 -54.47 -23.36
CA VAL A 23 42.69 -53.31 -23.93
C VAL A 23 41.93 -52.64 -22.79
N PHE A 24 42.60 -51.72 -22.11
CA PHE A 24 41.92 -50.78 -21.25
C PHE A 24 41.04 -49.90 -22.14
N SER A 25 39.74 -50.15 -22.10
CA SER A 25 38.75 -49.12 -22.39
C SER A 25 39.10 -47.91 -21.51
N GLN A 26 39.37 -46.76 -22.12
CA GLN A 26 39.28 -45.51 -21.39
C GLN A 26 37.79 -45.30 -21.14
N SER A 27 37.29 -45.82 -20.02
CA SER A 27 36.21 -45.13 -19.33
C SER A 27 36.74 -43.73 -19.06
N SER A 28 36.31 -42.75 -19.85
CA SER A 28 36.39 -41.36 -19.42
C SER A 28 35.62 -41.32 -18.10
N ILE A 29 36.37 -41.33 -16.99
CA ILE A 29 35.84 -40.92 -15.70
C ILE A 29 35.21 -39.56 -16.01
N PRO A 30 33.88 -39.39 -15.89
CA PRO A 30 33.30 -38.05 -15.96
C PRO A 30 34.12 -37.20 -15.01
N PRO A 31 34.52 -35.95 -15.37
CA PRO A 31 35.24 -35.12 -14.43
C PRO A 31 34.49 -35.22 -13.11
N ILE A 32 35.12 -35.79 -12.08
CA ILE A 32 34.59 -35.69 -10.73
C ILE A 32 34.35 -34.21 -10.60
N ALA A 33 33.09 -33.79 -10.44
CA ALA A 33 32.76 -32.40 -10.24
C ALA A 33 33.57 -31.98 -9.03
N GLN A 34 34.73 -31.37 -9.28
CA GLN A 34 35.58 -30.85 -8.24
C GLN A 34 34.72 -29.78 -7.62
N THR A 35 34.21 -30.08 -6.43
CA THR A 35 33.58 -29.07 -5.58
C THR A 35 34.53 -27.88 -5.60
N PRO A 36 34.06 -26.66 -5.91
CA PRO A 36 34.94 -25.52 -6.04
C PRO A 36 35.85 -25.45 -4.81
N ASP A 37 37.16 -25.32 -5.04
CA ASP A 37 38.13 -25.07 -3.98
C ASP A 37 37.85 -23.69 -3.40
N VAL A 38 36.95 -23.64 -2.41
CA VAL A 38 36.62 -22.43 -1.68
C VAL A 38 37.52 -22.38 -0.47
N LEU A 39 38.50 -21.47 -0.48
CA LEU A 39 39.24 -21.09 0.71
C LEU A 39 38.44 -19.98 1.43
N PRO A 40 37.76 -20.28 2.56
CA PRO A 40 37.06 -19.24 3.30
C PRO A 40 38.05 -18.20 3.83
N PRO A 41 37.61 -16.95 4.03
CA PRO A 41 38.43 -15.96 4.71
C PRO A 41 38.80 -16.45 6.12
N SER A 42 39.94 -15.98 6.65
CA SER A 42 40.31 -16.26 8.03
C SER A 42 39.17 -15.83 8.97
N PRO A 43 38.97 -16.48 10.13
CA PRO A 43 37.83 -16.18 11.00
C PRO A 43 37.65 -14.68 11.26
N THR A 44 38.73 -13.95 11.56
CA THR A 44 38.70 -12.49 11.75
C THR A 44 38.32 -11.71 10.48
N ALA A 45 38.77 -12.12 9.30
CA ALA A 45 38.42 -11.47 8.04
C ALA A 45 36.98 -11.83 7.58
N GLY A 46 36.51 -13.04 7.90
CA GLY A 46 35.14 -13.48 7.67
C GLY A 46 34.12 -12.74 8.56
N GLU A 47 34.48 -12.46 9.81
CA GLU A 47 33.65 -11.64 10.71
C GLU A 47 33.56 -10.18 10.25
N LEU A 48 34.63 -9.61 9.66
CA LEU A 48 34.61 -8.26 9.12
C LEU A 48 33.57 -8.10 8.00
N GLY A 49 33.37 -9.15 7.19
CA GLY A 49 32.35 -9.21 6.13
C GLY A 49 30.92 -9.33 6.65
N LYS A 50 30.71 -9.60 7.95
CA LYS A 50 29.37 -9.57 8.57
C LYS A 50 28.91 -8.16 8.94
N TYR A 51 29.83 -7.20 9.02
CA TYR A 51 29.49 -5.81 9.30
C TYR A 51 28.65 -5.25 8.14
N GLY A 52 27.36 -5.00 8.40
CA GLY A 52 26.40 -4.55 7.38
C GLY A 52 25.44 -5.63 6.87
N LEU A 53 25.52 -6.88 7.36
CA LEU A 53 24.48 -7.88 7.07
C LEU A 53 23.18 -7.47 7.79
N VAL A 54 22.23 -6.98 7.00
CA VAL A 54 20.89 -6.66 7.48
C VAL A 54 20.07 -7.94 7.52
N PRO A 55 19.56 -8.37 8.70
CA PRO A 55 18.76 -9.58 8.80
C PRO A 55 17.46 -9.43 8.01
N VAL A 56 17.04 -10.50 7.33
CA VAL A 56 15.80 -10.53 6.54
C VAL A 56 14.81 -11.48 7.20
N GLY A 57 13.57 -11.04 7.38
CA GLY A 57 12.48 -11.90 7.82
C GLY A 57 12.19 -12.95 6.76
N LEU A 58 12.50 -14.23 7.01
CA LEU A 58 12.40 -15.28 6.00
C LEU A 58 10.97 -15.50 5.48
N SER A 59 9.96 -15.20 6.29
CA SER A 59 8.54 -15.33 5.92
C SER A 59 7.97 -14.10 5.22
N THR A 60 8.56 -12.92 5.42
CA THR A 60 8.06 -11.63 4.91
C THR A 60 8.95 -11.05 3.81
N GLY A 61 10.17 -11.54 3.65
CA GLY A 61 11.19 -10.97 2.76
C GLY A 61 11.70 -9.59 3.21
N THR A 62 11.28 -9.11 4.37
CA THR A 62 11.54 -7.73 4.80
C THR A 62 12.87 -7.59 5.55
N PRO A 63 13.76 -6.65 5.16
CA PRO A 63 14.99 -6.37 5.90
C PRO A 63 14.67 -5.63 7.22
N ASN A 64 15.21 -6.13 8.32
CA ASN A 64 15.13 -5.47 9.62
C ASN A 64 16.34 -4.54 9.80
N ILE A 65 16.16 -3.30 9.36
CA ILE A 65 17.19 -2.25 9.42
C ILE A 65 17.07 -1.52 10.74
N SER A 66 18.05 -1.69 11.62
CA SER A 66 18.18 -0.95 12.87
C SER A 66 19.61 -0.46 13.06
N ILE A 67 19.77 0.85 13.26
CA ILE A 67 21.05 1.52 13.43
C ILE A 67 21.14 2.04 14.86
N PRO A 68 21.97 1.45 15.74
CA PRO A 68 22.16 1.95 17.10
C PRO A 68 22.87 3.30 17.07
N ILE A 69 22.31 4.28 17.77
CA ILE A 69 22.89 5.61 17.94
C ILE A 69 23.68 5.64 19.25
N ASN A 70 23.01 5.34 20.37
CA ASN A 70 23.57 5.39 21.71
C ASN A 70 22.82 4.46 22.66
N ASN A 71 23.34 4.27 23.86
CA ASN A 71 22.67 3.58 24.95
C ASN A 71 22.81 4.42 26.22
N PHE A 72 21.71 4.80 26.85
CA PHE A 72 21.72 5.48 28.14
C PHE A 72 21.63 4.43 29.23
N SER A 73 22.62 4.36 30.11
CA SER A 73 22.70 3.29 31.10
C SER A 73 23.00 3.83 32.49
N THR A 74 22.23 3.36 33.47
CA THR A 74 22.55 3.49 34.89
C THR A 74 23.22 2.19 35.37
N LYS A 75 23.28 1.96 36.68
CA LYS A 75 23.86 0.74 37.23
C LYS A 75 23.06 -0.52 36.88
N ASN A 76 21.72 -0.42 36.86
CA ASN A 76 20.81 -1.55 36.65
C ASN A 76 19.83 -1.34 35.49
N LEU A 77 19.74 -0.13 34.92
CA LEU A 77 18.84 0.15 33.79
C LEU A 77 19.62 0.51 32.53
N SER A 78 19.03 0.20 31.38
CA SER A 78 19.59 0.52 30.07
C SER A 78 18.47 0.86 29.10
N VAL A 79 18.59 2.02 28.43
CA VAL A 79 17.66 2.50 27.41
C VAL A 79 18.43 2.64 26.09
N PRO A 80 18.27 1.69 25.16
CA PRO A 80 18.89 1.78 23.85
C PRO A 80 18.20 2.85 22.99
N ILE A 81 18.99 3.62 22.25
CA ILE A 81 18.54 4.62 21.28
C ILE A 81 18.99 4.15 19.90
N SER A 82 18.05 3.96 18.99
CA SER A 82 18.34 3.49 17.62
C SER A 82 17.37 4.10 16.61
N LEU A 83 17.78 4.13 15.35
CA LEU A 83 16.89 4.39 14.22
C LEU A 83 16.48 3.07 13.59
N SER A 84 15.20 2.90 13.29
CA SER A 84 14.70 1.79 12.48
C SER A 84 14.07 2.30 11.20
N TYR A 85 14.25 1.55 10.12
CA TYR A 85 13.59 1.81 8.84
C TYR A 85 12.46 0.79 8.59
N ASN A 86 11.27 1.28 8.27
CA ASN A 86 10.11 0.47 7.92
C ASN A 86 10.17 0.07 6.45
N SER A 87 10.44 -1.20 6.19
CA SER A 87 10.74 -1.76 4.87
C SER A 87 9.52 -2.08 3.99
N ASN A 88 8.30 -1.71 4.38
CA ASN A 88 7.07 -2.13 3.69
C ASN A 88 6.66 -1.18 2.53
N GLY A 89 7.63 -0.44 1.97
CA GLY A 89 7.36 0.59 0.96
C GLY A 89 6.82 1.90 1.55
N ILE A 90 6.71 2.92 0.70
CA ILE A 90 6.16 4.24 1.06
C ILE A 90 4.79 4.42 0.41
N LYS A 91 3.77 4.67 1.22
CA LYS A 91 2.42 4.96 0.71
C LYS A 91 2.31 6.40 0.21
N VAL A 92 1.42 6.65 -0.75
CA VAL A 92 1.18 7.98 -1.31
C VAL A 92 0.76 8.96 -0.20
N ASP A 93 -0.13 8.54 0.69
CA ASP A 93 -0.68 9.39 1.75
C ASP A 93 0.22 9.51 2.99
N GLN A 94 1.28 8.69 3.07
CA GLN A 94 2.15 8.62 4.25
C GLN A 94 2.89 9.93 4.52
N LEU A 95 2.95 10.32 5.79
CA LEU A 95 3.81 11.39 6.30
C LEU A 95 5.10 10.83 6.88
N ALA A 96 6.16 11.64 6.80
CA ALA A 96 7.40 11.37 7.49
C ALA A 96 7.23 11.57 9.01
N SER A 97 7.95 10.76 9.80
CA SER A 97 8.19 11.09 11.20
C SER A 97 9.14 12.29 11.30
N TRP A 98 9.35 12.83 12.49
CA TRP A 98 10.36 13.86 12.76
C TRP A 98 11.82 13.47 12.44
N VAL A 99 12.07 12.19 12.10
CA VAL A 99 13.38 11.71 11.62
C VAL A 99 13.36 11.25 10.15
N GLY A 100 12.31 11.58 9.39
CA GLY A 100 12.24 11.38 7.95
C GLY A 100 11.38 10.20 7.50
N MET A 101 11.12 10.15 6.18
CA MET A 101 10.22 9.18 5.56
C MET A 101 10.69 7.72 5.78
N GLY A 102 9.79 6.89 6.29
CA GLY A 102 10.06 5.48 6.58
C GLY A 102 10.95 5.23 7.81
N TRP A 103 11.56 6.26 8.40
CA TRP A 103 12.38 6.14 9.60
C TRP A 103 11.58 6.37 10.87
N SER A 104 11.99 5.71 11.95
CA SER A 104 11.45 5.90 13.29
C SER A 104 12.59 5.90 14.30
N LEU A 105 12.53 6.82 15.25
CA LEU A 105 13.47 6.85 16.37
C LEU A 105 12.93 5.95 17.48
N ASN A 106 13.64 4.87 17.77
CA ASN A 106 13.37 4.02 18.93
C ASN A 106 14.11 4.63 20.12
N CYS A 107 13.37 5.37 20.94
CA CYS A 107 13.89 6.03 22.12
C CYS A 107 12.80 6.08 23.19
N GLY A 108 13.01 5.39 24.33
CA GLY A 108 12.01 5.25 25.37
C GLY A 108 10.95 4.20 25.02
N GLY A 109 9.68 4.60 25.02
CA GLY A 109 8.56 3.73 24.69
C GLY A 109 7.22 4.45 24.66
N VAL A 110 6.24 3.82 24.02
CA VAL A 110 4.90 4.35 23.88
C VAL A 110 3.86 3.23 23.91
N ILE A 111 2.68 3.54 24.45
CA ILE A 111 1.45 2.77 24.27
C ILE A 111 0.53 3.61 23.40
N THR A 112 0.07 3.07 22.27
CA THR A 112 -0.83 3.74 21.32
C THR A 112 -2.16 3.02 21.25
N ARG A 113 -3.26 3.74 21.02
CA ARG A 113 -4.62 3.22 20.89
C ARG A 113 -5.16 3.49 19.49
N VAL A 114 -5.74 2.46 18.88
CA VAL A 114 -6.63 2.61 17.73
C VAL A 114 -8.05 2.48 18.26
N VAL A 115 -8.78 3.60 18.21
CA VAL A 115 -10.21 3.58 18.53
C VAL A 115 -10.96 2.89 17.40
N ARG A 116 -11.81 1.94 17.76
CA ARG A 116 -12.69 1.22 16.85
C ARG A 116 -14.11 1.54 17.22
N ASP A 117 -14.84 2.20 16.31
CA ASP A 117 -16.18 2.71 16.56
C ASP A 117 -16.26 3.78 17.67
N ASN A 118 -16.37 3.44 18.95
CA ASN A 118 -16.41 4.45 20.03
C ASN A 118 -15.35 4.16 21.09
N PRO A 119 -14.83 5.18 21.80
CA PRO A 119 -13.91 4.94 22.90
C PRO A 119 -14.52 4.04 23.98
N ASP A 120 -13.84 2.94 24.32
CA ASP A 120 -14.27 1.95 25.32
C ASP A 120 -14.77 2.55 26.66
N GLU A 121 -14.17 3.65 27.16
CA GLU A 121 -14.57 4.34 28.39
C GLU A 121 -15.90 5.12 28.30
N LEU A 122 -16.41 5.34 27.09
CA LEU A 122 -17.69 6.03 26.85
C LEU A 122 -18.85 5.04 26.69
N THR A 123 -18.55 3.74 26.54
CA THR A 123 -19.55 2.70 26.32
C THR A 123 -20.32 2.39 27.61
N PRO A 124 -21.68 2.43 27.61
CA PRO A 124 -22.45 2.16 28.80
C PRO A 124 -22.18 0.76 29.37
N SER A 125 -21.84 0.69 30.65
CA SER A 125 -21.53 -0.55 31.38
C SER A 125 -22.66 -1.60 31.41
N SER A 126 -23.85 -1.25 30.92
CA SER A 126 -25.04 -2.11 30.91
C SER A 126 -25.05 -3.16 29.79
N PHE A 127 -24.14 -3.12 28.82
CA PHE A 127 -24.10 -4.05 27.70
C PHE A 127 -22.80 -4.85 27.69
N SER A 128 -22.86 -6.09 28.19
CA SER A 128 -21.70 -6.97 28.23
C SER A 128 -21.56 -7.74 26.92
N TYR A 129 -20.36 -7.71 26.33
CA TYR A 129 -20.00 -8.57 25.21
C TYR A 129 -20.10 -10.06 25.61
N PRO A 130 -20.83 -10.89 24.87
CA PRO A 130 -21.00 -12.30 25.21
C PRO A 130 -19.71 -13.08 24.90
N GLU A 131 -19.17 -13.81 25.88
CA GLU A 131 -17.98 -14.67 25.66
C GLU A 131 -18.23 -15.82 24.66
N ASN A 132 -19.50 -16.16 24.41
CA ASN A 132 -19.88 -17.27 23.55
C ASN A 132 -20.98 -16.85 22.57
N PHE A 133 -20.60 -16.68 21.30
CA PHE A 133 -21.52 -16.48 20.18
C PHE A 133 -22.08 -17.83 19.72
N ASN A 134 -23.01 -18.36 20.50
CA ASN A 134 -23.83 -19.49 20.11
C ASN A 134 -25.25 -19.00 19.81
N SER A 135 -25.83 -19.47 18.70
CA SER A 135 -27.23 -19.26 18.30
C SER A 135 -28.28 -19.59 19.38
N THR A 136 -27.93 -20.36 20.41
CA THR A 136 -28.83 -20.68 21.55
C THR A 136 -28.53 -19.87 22.80
N ASN A 137 -27.49 -19.05 22.82
CA ASN A 137 -27.13 -18.22 23.96
C ASN A 137 -27.98 -16.95 23.97
N ILE A 138 -28.94 -16.87 24.90
CA ILE A 138 -29.86 -15.73 25.00
C ILE A 138 -29.12 -14.40 25.19
N ILE A 139 -27.99 -14.39 25.90
CA ILE A 139 -27.18 -13.18 26.11
C ILE A 139 -26.57 -12.74 24.77
N ALA A 140 -26.10 -13.70 23.96
CA ALA A 140 -25.54 -13.39 22.64
C ALA A 140 -26.60 -12.90 21.65
N LEU A 141 -27.79 -13.51 21.66
CA LEU A 141 -28.91 -13.05 20.85
C LEU A 141 -29.38 -11.65 21.25
N SER A 142 -29.52 -11.38 22.55
CA SER A 142 -29.87 -10.06 23.06
C SER A 142 -28.81 -9.01 22.73
N TYR A 143 -27.52 -9.36 22.81
CA TYR A 143 -26.44 -8.46 22.39
C TYR A 143 -26.52 -8.13 20.89
N LEU A 144 -26.72 -9.14 20.03
CA LEU A 144 -26.86 -8.94 18.58
C LEU A 144 -28.12 -8.13 18.22
N GLU A 145 -29.23 -8.36 18.92
CA GLU A 145 -30.47 -7.60 18.76
C GLU A 145 -30.28 -6.14 19.16
N GLU A 146 -29.67 -5.87 20.32
CA GLU A 146 -29.37 -4.51 20.78
C GLU A 146 -28.37 -3.81 19.85
N ALA A 147 -27.32 -4.49 19.38
CA ALA A 147 -26.39 -3.96 18.38
C ALA A 147 -27.10 -3.55 17.09
N GLY A 148 -28.03 -4.38 16.60
CA GLY A 148 -28.83 -4.07 15.42
C GLY A 148 -29.84 -2.94 15.63
N LEU A 149 -30.45 -2.84 16.82
CA LEU A 149 -31.47 -1.83 17.14
C LEU A 149 -30.88 -0.46 17.47
N ARG A 150 -29.73 -0.43 18.15
CA ARG A 150 -29.09 0.81 18.61
C ARG A 150 -28.09 1.38 17.62
N GLY A 151 -27.62 0.60 16.64
CA GLY A 151 -26.62 1.03 15.67
C GLY A 151 -25.41 1.67 16.36
N ASP A 152 -25.00 2.83 15.87
CA ASP A 152 -23.85 3.63 16.36
C ASP A 152 -23.90 4.01 17.85
N ALA A 153 -25.01 3.79 18.56
CA ALA A 153 -25.12 4.06 20.00
C ALA A 153 -24.60 2.91 20.89
N LEU A 154 -24.25 1.75 20.31
CA LEU A 154 -23.62 0.64 21.00
C LEU A 154 -22.26 0.35 20.35
N ASP A 155 -21.20 0.53 21.11
CA ASP A 155 -19.87 0.11 20.71
C ASP A 155 -19.77 -1.42 20.70
N THR A 156 -19.48 -1.97 19.53
CA THR A 156 -19.34 -3.42 19.34
C THR A 156 -17.90 -3.87 19.11
N GLU A 157 -16.94 -2.94 19.06
CA GLU A 157 -15.55 -3.21 18.72
C GLU A 157 -14.59 -2.70 19.79
N LYS A 158 -13.88 -3.61 20.45
CA LYS A 158 -12.87 -3.23 21.45
C LYS A 158 -11.73 -2.42 20.85
N ASP A 159 -11.29 -1.40 21.59
CA ASP A 159 -10.16 -0.60 21.20
C ASP A 159 -8.86 -1.39 21.30
N LEU A 160 -8.02 -1.21 20.29
CA LEU A 160 -6.78 -1.95 20.18
C LEU A 160 -5.61 -1.10 20.66
N TYR A 161 -5.00 -1.51 21.76
CA TYR A 161 -3.79 -0.91 22.29
C TYR A 161 -2.57 -1.66 21.76
N SER A 162 -1.53 -0.93 21.39
CA SER A 162 -0.23 -1.47 20.98
C SER A 162 0.86 -0.81 21.82
N PHE A 163 1.81 -1.58 22.33
CA PHE A 163 2.94 -1.06 23.12
C PHE A 163 4.27 -1.42 22.48
N ASN A 164 5.23 -0.51 22.60
CA ASN A 164 6.64 -0.74 22.29
C ASN A 164 7.50 0.05 23.28
N PHE A 165 8.29 -0.64 24.10
CA PHE A 165 9.22 -0.01 25.03
C PHE A 165 10.36 -0.96 25.39
N VAL A 166 11.60 -0.48 25.37
CA VAL A 166 12.81 -1.18 25.89
C VAL A 166 12.82 -2.70 25.58
N GLY A 167 12.58 -3.06 24.32
CA GLY A 167 12.59 -4.45 23.84
C GLY A 167 11.28 -5.25 24.02
N ASN A 168 10.29 -4.72 24.75
CA ASN A 168 8.96 -5.30 24.88
C ASN A 168 8.04 -4.72 23.81
N THR A 169 7.36 -5.58 23.06
CA THR A 169 6.38 -5.16 22.05
C THR A 169 5.16 -6.08 22.09
N GLY A 170 3.97 -5.55 21.84
CA GLY A 170 2.76 -6.36 21.85
C GLY A 170 1.51 -5.52 21.70
N LYS A 171 0.36 -6.19 21.83
CA LYS A 171 -0.96 -5.57 21.78
C LYS A 171 -1.78 -6.02 22.97
N PHE A 172 -2.77 -5.23 23.35
CA PHE A 172 -3.78 -5.65 24.32
C PHE A 172 -5.13 -4.97 24.06
N VAL A 173 -6.17 -5.54 24.65
CA VAL A 173 -7.53 -4.98 24.72
C VAL A 173 -7.98 -5.04 26.17
N PHE A 174 -9.00 -4.28 26.56
CA PHE A 174 -9.62 -4.43 27.88
C PHE A 174 -10.70 -5.53 27.84
N ASP A 175 -10.70 -6.40 28.85
CA ASP A 175 -11.78 -7.36 29.08
C ASP A 175 -13.02 -6.69 29.69
N HIS A 176 -14.04 -7.50 29.98
CA HIS A 176 -15.29 -7.04 30.56
C HIS A 176 -15.15 -6.50 32.00
N ASN A 177 -14.05 -6.79 32.69
CA ASN A 177 -13.74 -6.29 34.03
C ASN A 177 -12.86 -5.03 33.99
N GLY A 178 -12.50 -4.53 32.81
CA GLY A 178 -11.54 -3.45 32.65
C GLY A 178 -10.10 -3.89 32.88
N ALA A 179 -9.80 -5.18 32.78
CA ALA A 179 -8.44 -5.71 32.88
C ALA A 179 -7.78 -5.82 31.49
N PRO A 180 -6.52 -5.37 31.31
CA PRO A 180 -5.79 -5.55 30.07
C PRO A 180 -5.51 -7.03 29.75
N VAL A 181 -5.81 -7.44 28.51
CA VAL A 181 -5.55 -8.79 27.98
C VAL A 181 -4.53 -8.71 26.85
N ILE A 182 -3.30 -9.19 27.11
CA ILE A 182 -2.16 -9.08 26.20
C ILE A 182 -2.19 -10.19 25.12
N MET A 183 -1.90 -9.81 23.87
CA MET A 183 -1.93 -10.67 22.69
C MET A 183 -0.69 -10.47 21.80
N PRO A 184 0.13 -11.52 21.56
CA PRO A 184 0.12 -12.81 22.27
C PRO A 184 0.50 -12.63 23.74
N TYR A 185 0.14 -13.60 24.61
CA TYR A 185 0.40 -13.53 26.04
C TYR A 185 1.88 -13.26 26.34
N GLN A 186 2.13 -12.30 27.22
CA GLN A 186 3.44 -11.96 27.77
C GLN A 186 3.30 -11.81 29.28
N ASN A 187 4.36 -12.13 30.02
CA ASN A 187 4.38 -11.99 31.48
C ASN A 187 4.63 -10.53 31.90
N LEU A 188 3.79 -9.62 31.42
CA LEU A 188 3.81 -8.21 31.77
C LEU A 188 2.54 -7.89 32.56
N HIS A 189 2.69 -7.14 33.65
CA HIS A 189 1.56 -6.64 34.40
C HIS A 189 1.27 -5.20 33.97
N ILE A 190 0.26 -5.02 33.11
CA ILE A 190 -0.19 -3.70 32.65
C ILE A 190 -1.32 -3.25 33.58
N GLN A 191 -1.13 -2.07 34.19
CA GLN A 191 -2.12 -1.43 35.05
C GLN A 191 -2.59 -0.13 34.42
N TRP A 192 -3.90 0.05 34.32
CA TRP A 192 -4.53 1.34 34.06
C TRP A 192 -4.68 2.12 35.37
N VAL A 193 -4.27 3.39 35.36
CA VAL A 193 -4.41 4.31 36.48
C VAL A 193 -5.31 5.46 36.08
N GLU A 194 -6.52 5.45 36.62
CA GLU A 194 -7.53 6.48 36.35
C GLU A 194 -7.11 7.84 36.94
N THR A 195 -7.31 8.90 36.16
CA THR A 195 -7.13 10.30 36.57
C THR A 195 -8.46 11.06 36.58
N SER A 196 -9.41 10.62 35.75
CA SER A 196 -10.81 11.06 35.76
C SER A 196 -11.69 9.90 35.29
N SER A 197 -13.01 10.15 35.12
CA SER A 197 -13.95 9.14 34.61
C SER A 197 -13.66 8.68 33.17
N ILE A 198 -12.89 9.45 32.40
CA ILE A 198 -12.60 9.17 30.98
C ILE A 198 -11.12 9.30 30.62
N THR A 199 -10.24 9.55 31.60
CA THR A 199 -8.80 9.73 31.35
C THR A 199 -7.95 8.97 32.34
N GLY A 200 -6.78 8.53 31.92
CA GLY A 200 -5.82 7.84 32.75
C GLY A 200 -4.46 7.69 32.09
N TYR A 201 -3.62 6.85 32.69
CA TYR A 201 -2.29 6.51 32.22
C TYR A 201 -1.94 5.07 32.56
N PHE A 202 -0.82 4.57 32.02
CA PHE A 202 -0.42 3.18 32.23
C PHE A 202 0.83 3.06 33.10
N VAL A 203 0.85 2.02 33.93
CA VAL A 203 2.06 1.53 34.59
C VAL A 203 2.26 0.08 34.19
N VAL A 204 3.40 -0.24 33.59
CA VAL A 204 3.75 -1.60 33.19
C VAL A 204 4.87 -2.11 34.10
N THR A 205 4.65 -3.27 34.70
CA THR A 205 5.66 -3.96 35.52
C THR A 205 6.13 -5.23 34.81
N THR A 206 7.44 -5.35 34.68
CA THR A 206 8.14 -6.49 34.07
C THR A 206 8.45 -7.59 35.10
N PRO A 207 8.76 -8.84 34.68
CA PRO A 207 9.01 -9.96 35.59
C PRO A 207 10.15 -9.76 36.60
N ASP A 208 11.15 -8.97 36.23
CA ASP A 208 12.29 -8.55 37.05
C ASP A 208 11.96 -7.40 38.02
N GLY A 209 10.72 -6.91 37.98
CA GLY A 209 10.19 -5.91 38.90
C GLY A 209 10.45 -4.47 38.48
N VAL A 210 11.02 -4.24 37.29
CA VAL A 210 11.20 -2.89 36.74
C VAL A 210 9.84 -2.32 36.35
N LYS A 211 9.58 -1.08 36.78
CA LYS A 211 8.35 -0.36 36.49
C LYS A 211 8.58 0.68 35.41
N TYR A 212 7.62 0.78 34.50
CA TYR A 212 7.60 1.70 33.38
C TYR A 212 6.30 2.51 33.47
N THR A 213 6.40 3.83 33.64
CA THR A 213 5.25 4.73 33.77
C THR A 213 5.06 5.51 32.49
N PHE A 214 3.86 5.42 31.91
CA PHE A 214 3.47 6.07 30.65
C PHE A 214 2.39 7.11 30.93
N ASP A 215 2.77 8.28 31.44
CA ASP A 215 1.86 9.37 31.83
C ASP A 215 2.01 10.65 31.01
N GLU A 216 2.90 10.66 30.00
CA GLU A 216 2.98 11.73 29.00
C GLU A 216 1.96 11.46 27.89
N VAL A 217 0.80 12.09 28.00
CA VAL A 217 -0.37 11.80 27.16
C VAL A 217 -0.39 12.68 25.91
N GLU A 218 -0.58 12.05 24.76
CA GLU A 218 -1.00 12.69 23.51
C GLU A 218 -2.50 12.47 23.30
N VAL A 219 -3.17 13.54 22.87
CA VAL A 219 -4.58 13.49 22.48
C VAL A 219 -4.73 13.86 21.01
N SER A 220 -5.66 13.18 20.34
CA SER A 220 -5.96 13.42 18.92
C SER A 220 -7.46 13.52 18.69
N SER A 221 -7.82 14.23 17.63
CA SER A 221 -9.18 14.32 17.10
C SER A 221 -9.17 14.09 15.60
N THR A 222 -10.33 13.74 15.05
CA THR A 222 -10.51 13.56 13.61
C THR A 222 -11.57 14.52 13.09
N THR A 223 -11.39 15.01 11.87
CA THR A 223 -12.36 15.87 11.18
C THR A 223 -12.73 15.25 9.83
N GLY A 224 -14.01 15.29 9.47
CA GLY A 224 -14.51 14.75 8.20
C GLY A 224 -14.76 13.23 8.22
N GLY A 225 -15.94 12.84 7.75
CA GLY A 225 -16.38 11.45 7.58
C GLY A 225 -17.58 11.38 6.60
N PRO A 226 -17.88 10.22 5.98
CA PRO A 226 -18.89 10.10 4.93
C PRO A 226 -20.35 10.28 5.43
N SER A 227 -20.56 10.38 6.72
CA SER A 227 -21.84 10.71 7.35
C SER A 227 -21.64 11.91 8.28
N SER A 228 -22.74 12.57 8.62
CA SER A 228 -22.85 13.69 9.57
C SER A 228 -22.43 13.36 11.01
N GLN A 229 -21.44 12.49 11.22
CA GLN A 229 -20.74 12.35 12.48
C GLN A 229 -19.63 13.39 12.50
N ASN A 230 -19.73 14.36 13.42
CA ASN A 230 -18.55 15.09 13.86
C ASN A 230 -17.54 14.01 14.25
N GLY A 231 -16.35 13.98 13.63
CA GLY A 231 -15.33 13.00 13.99
C GLY A 231 -14.99 13.05 15.49
N TYR A 232 -14.18 12.14 15.99
CA TYR A 232 -13.86 12.09 17.42
C TYR A 232 -13.38 13.45 17.93
N ASN A 233 -13.98 13.90 19.03
CA ASN A 233 -13.39 14.96 19.86
C ASN A 233 -12.06 14.46 20.44
N TYR A 234 -11.27 15.38 21.00
CA TYR A 234 -9.95 15.02 21.55
C TYR A 234 -10.04 13.88 22.57
N ILE A 235 -9.41 12.76 22.22
CA ILE A 235 -9.33 11.53 23.01
C ILE A 235 -7.85 11.17 23.24
N GLN A 236 -7.55 10.49 24.34
CA GLN A 236 -6.20 9.98 24.60
C GLN A 236 -5.88 8.84 23.63
N THR A 237 -4.90 9.07 22.75
CA THR A 237 -4.51 8.14 21.68
C THR A 237 -3.13 7.56 21.90
N SER A 238 -2.24 8.25 22.63
CA SER A 238 -0.92 7.72 22.97
C SER A 238 -0.46 8.12 24.38
N TRP A 239 0.29 7.24 25.02
CA TRP A 239 0.91 7.43 26.33
C TRP A 239 2.40 7.13 26.20
N TYR A 240 3.23 8.16 26.35
CA TYR A 240 4.68 8.06 26.22
C TYR A 240 5.32 7.77 27.58
N LEU A 241 6.39 6.97 27.54
CA LEU A 241 7.16 6.58 28.72
C LEU A 241 7.85 7.81 29.32
N SER A 242 7.53 8.13 30.56
CA SER A 242 8.11 9.26 31.29
C SER A 242 9.11 8.83 32.35
N LYS A 243 9.00 7.60 32.86
CA LYS A 243 9.82 7.11 33.97
C LYS A 243 10.06 5.61 33.94
N ILE A 244 11.27 5.21 34.29
CA ILE A 244 11.69 3.82 34.49
C ILE A 244 12.30 3.68 35.88
N GLU A 245 11.79 2.74 36.68
CA GLU A 245 12.23 2.52 38.06
C GLU A 245 12.68 1.08 38.27
N HIS A 246 13.95 0.90 38.65
CA HIS A 246 14.48 -0.40 39.05
C HIS A 246 14.17 -0.65 40.54
N PRO A 247 13.84 -1.89 40.95
CA PRO A 247 13.57 -2.21 42.36
C PRO A 247 14.76 -1.97 43.32
N LEU A 248 15.97 -1.78 42.77
CA LEU A 248 17.18 -1.44 43.53
C LEU A 248 17.44 0.07 43.65
N GLY A 249 16.55 0.92 43.12
CA GLY A 249 16.56 2.37 43.33
C GLY A 249 17.06 3.23 42.17
N ASP A 250 17.53 2.65 41.06
CA ASP A 250 17.86 3.44 39.87
C ASP A 250 16.58 3.96 39.21
N VAL A 251 16.59 5.23 38.84
CA VAL A 251 15.48 5.90 38.15
C VAL A 251 16.00 6.60 36.91
N ILE A 252 15.32 6.43 35.79
CA ILE A 252 15.54 7.19 34.55
C ILE A 252 14.26 7.97 34.25
N ASP A 253 14.39 9.27 34.05
CA ASP A 253 13.31 10.18 33.68
C ASP A 253 13.43 10.57 32.20
N LEU A 254 12.28 10.67 31.53
CA LEU A 254 12.14 11.06 30.13
C LEU A 254 11.19 12.26 30.06
N SER A 255 11.58 13.31 29.35
CA SER A 255 10.80 14.54 29.22
C SER A 255 10.49 14.85 27.76
N TYR A 256 9.34 15.47 27.50
CA TYR A 256 8.82 15.70 26.15
C TYR A 256 8.50 17.18 25.91
N LYS A 257 8.51 17.57 24.63
CA LYS A 257 7.96 18.83 24.12
C LYS A 257 6.66 18.55 23.40
N ASP A 258 5.70 19.43 23.62
CA ASP A 258 4.40 19.38 22.96
C ASP A 258 4.45 20.11 21.62
N LYS A 259 3.73 19.58 20.63
CA LYS A 259 3.48 20.26 19.36
C LYS A 259 2.06 20.01 18.90
N ASP A 260 1.32 21.10 18.74
CA ASP A 260 0.05 21.11 18.07
C ASP A 260 0.28 21.11 16.55
N TYR A 261 -0.29 20.13 15.85
CA TYR A 261 -0.28 20.06 14.39
C TYR A 261 -1.53 19.36 13.83
N GLN A 262 -1.88 19.71 12.60
CA GLN A 262 -3.00 19.13 11.87
C GLN A 262 -2.59 18.75 10.45
N TYR A 263 -3.19 17.69 9.93
CA TYR A 263 -2.92 17.23 8.57
C TYR A 263 -4.09 16.43 8.01
N ALA A 264 -4.24 16.43 6.68
CA ALA A 264 -5.13 15.50 6.00
C ALA A 264 -4.49 14.11 5.98
N PHE A 265 -5.16 13.14 6.62
CA PHE A 265 -4.71 11.75 6.73
C PHE A 265 -4.97 10.98 5.43
N THR A 266 -6.18 11.08 4.89
CA THR A 266 -6.58 10.45 3.63
C THR A 266 -7.81 11.16 3.04
N ILE A 267 -8.28 10.70 1.88
CA ILE A 267 -9.53 11.15 1.26
C ILE A 267 -10.43 9.93 1.04
N SER A 268 -11.64 9.98 1.56
CA SER A 268 -12.69 9.03 1.22
C SER A 268 -13.45 9.52 0.00
N GLN A 269 -13.73 8.63 -0.97
CA GLN A 269 -14.58 8.95 -2.11
C GLN A 269 -15.76 8.00 -2.16
N THR A 270 -16.96 8.55 -2.35
CA THR A 270 -18.19 7.80 -2.58
C THR A 270 -18.82 8.29 -3.87
N ILE A 271 -19.15 7.36 -4.75
CA ILE A 271 -19.85 7.65 -6.01
C ILE A 271 -21.22 7.01 -5.98
N THR A 272 -22.26 7.82 -6.21
CA THR A 272 -23.64 7.37 -6.23
C THR A 272 -24.28 7.72 -7.57
N ARG A 273 -25.05 6.79 -8.14
CA ARG A 273 -25.86 7.04 -9.34
C ARG A 273 -27.30 6.60 -9.10
N LYS A 274 -28.26 7.50 -9.36
CA LYS A 274 -29.69 7.17 -9.30
C LYS A 274 -30.11 6.46 -10.58
N LEU A 275 -30.68 5.26 -10.49
CA LEU A 275 -31.07 4.47 -11.67
C LEU A 275 -32.47 4.81 -12.23
N ASN A 276 -33.30 5.55 -11.48
CA ASN A 276 -34.74 5.71 -11.77
C ASN A 276 -35.19 7.18 -11.90
N GLU A 277 -34.64 7.95 -12.83
CA GLU A 277 -35.32 9.17 -13.28
C GLU A 277 -36.00 8.94 -14.64
N VAL A 278 -37.24 8.45 -14.60
CA VAL A 278 -38.17 8.54 -15.73
C VAL A 278 -39.01 9.80 -15.52
N TYR A 279 -38.65 10.90 -16.18
CA TYR A 279 -39.54 12.06 -16.29
C TYR A 279 -40.41 11.93 -17.55
N CYS A 280 -41.72 11.74 -17.38
CA CYS A 280 -42.69 11.99 -18.44
C CYS A 280 -42.89 13.50 -18.57
N GLY A 281 -42.08 14.17 -19.40
CA GLY A 281 -42.15 15.61 -19.66
C GLY A 281 -40.92 16.14 -20.41
N SER A 282 -41.03 17.34 -20.98
CA SER A 282 -40.14 17.92 -22.01
C SER A 282 -38.71 18.30 -21.58
N GLN A 283 -38.15 17.71 -20.53
CA GLN A 283 -36.74 17.92 -20.14
C GLN A 283 -36.11 16.60 -19.74
N LEU A 284 -35.39 15.99 -20.68
CA LEU A 284 -34.55 14.80 -20.47
C LEU A 284 -33.34 15.22 -19.59
N HIS A 285 -33.34 14.87 -18.31
CA HIS A 285 -32.13 14.94 -17.48
C HIS A 285 -31.46 13.55 -17.51
N CYS A 286 -30.18 13.49 -17.85
CA CYS A 286 -29.41 12.25 -17.75
C CYS A 286 -29.24 11.89 -16.26
N PRO A 287 -29.17 10.61 -15.87
CA PRO A 287 -28.87 10.21 -14.51
C PRO A 287 -27.60 10.91 -14.01
N GLU A 288 -27.74 11.82 -13.06
CA GLU A 288 -26.60 12.55 -12.50
C GLU A 288 -25.77 11.60 -11.63
N VAL A 289 -24.46 11.63 -11.84
CA VAL A 289 -23.52 10.96 -10.96
C VAL A 289 -23.13 11.94 -9.87
N ASP A 290 -23.36 11.54 -8.62
CA ASP A 290 -22.90 12.26 -7.46
C ASP A 290 -21.55 11.69 -7.03
N ASP A 291 -20.49 12.49 -7.20
CA ASP A 291 -19.13 12.17 -6.78
C ASP A 291 -18.78 13.01 -5.55
N GLN A 292 -18.71 12.36 -4.40
CA GLN A 292 -18.45 12.98 -3.11
C GLN A 292 -17.08 12.55 -2.59
N THR A 293 -16.15 13.50 -2.52
CA THR A 293 -14.86 13.33 -1.85
C THR A 293 -14.86 14.03 -0.50
N THR A 294 -14.52 13.29 0.56
CA THR A 294 -14.43 13.80 1.93
C THR A 294 -13.00 13.60 2.45
N PRO A 295 -12.21 14.69 2.60
CA PRO A 295 -10.93 14.62 3.29
C PRO A 295 -11.14 14.27 4.77
N ILE A 296 -10.32 13.35 5.28
CA ILE A 296 -10.27 13.01 6.70
C ILE A 296 -9.02 13.66 7.27
N GLY A 297 -9.21 14.64 8.16
CA GLY A 297 -8.14 15.34 8.85
C GLY A 297 -7.88 14.77 10.24
N ILE A 298 -6.62 14.79 10.68
CA ILE A 298 -6.21 14.51 12.05
C ILE A 298 -5.65 15.80 12.65
N HIS A 299 -6.05 16.09 13.88
CA HIS A 299 -5.45 17.14 14.70
C HIS A 299 -4.92 16.48 15.97
N ALA A 300 -3.62 16.63 16.24
CA ALA A 300 -2.94 15.99 17.35
C ALA A 300 -2.13 16.99 18.17
N PHE A 301 -2.11 16.78 19.50
CA PHE A 301 -1.16 17.41 20.41
C PHE A 301 0.00 16.45 20.67
N GLY A 302 0.87 16.32 19.67
CA GLY A 302 1.91 15.31 19.66
C GLY A 302 3.04 15.57 20.67
N LYS A 303 3.71 14.49 21.06
CA LYS A 303 4.83 14.49 22.02
C LYS A 303 6.14 14.14 21.33
N HIS A 304 7.14 14.98 21.55
CA HIS A 304 8.50 14.76 21.04
C HIS A 304 9.47 14.64 22.19
N ILE A 305 10.21 13.53 22.29
CA ILE A 305 11.19 13.36 23.35
C ILE A 305 12.23 14.49 23.28
N SER A 306 12.53 15.08 24.44
CA SER A 306 13.40 16.24 24.56
C SER A 306 14.59 15.97 25.46
N LYS A 307 14.44 15.07 26.44
CA LYS A 307 15.50 14.73 27.38
C LYS A 307 15.33 13.33 27.95
N ILE A 308 16.45 12.64 28.19
CA ILE A 308 16.55 11.46 29.06
C ILE A 308 17.63 11.77 30.09
N GLU A 309 17.36 11.52 31.36
CA GLU A 309 18.33 11.73 32.43
C GLU A 309 18.18 10.75 33.59
N ALA A 310 19.23 10.65 34.39
CA ALA A 310 19.22 9.94 35.67
C ALA A 310 20.21 10.63 36.62
N ASP A 311 19.85 10.65 37.91
CA ASP A 311 20.66 11.31 38.92
C ASP A 311 22.08 10.70 39.00
N GLY A 312 23.09 11.53 38.80
CA GLY A 312 24.50 11.12 38.78
C GLY A 312 25.03 10.49 37.48
N TYR A 313 24.23 10.34 36.41
CA TYR A 313 24.64 9.68 35.16
C TYR A 313 24.72 10.61 33.93
N GLY A 314 24.29 11.87 34.04
CA GLY A 314 24.23 12.82 32.94
C GLY A 314 22.91 12.79 32.17
N SER A 315 22.92 13.25 30.92
CA SER A 315 21.69 13.37 30.11
C SER A 315 21.90 13.14 28.61
N LEU A 316 20.82 12.75 27.93
CA LEU A 316 20.65 12.89 26.50
C LEU A 316 19.65 14.00 26.24
N GLU A 317 20.00 14.97 25.40
CA GLU A 317 19.10 16.06 25.01
C GLU A 317 18.82 16.00 23.51
N PHE A 318 17.56 16.11 23.13
CA PHE A 318 17.07 16.05 21.76
C PHE A 318 16.72 17.48 21.32
N ILE A 319 17.51 18.00 20.38
CA ILE A 319 17.35 19.34 19.83
C ILE A 319 16.52 19.22 18.55
N SER A 320 15.52 20.09 18.43
CA SER A 320 14.55 20.04 17.34
C SER A 320 14.18 21.44 16.86
N SER A 321 13.82 21.53 15.59
CA SER A 321 13.47 22.79 14.91
C SER A 321 12.21 22.66 14.06
N LEU A 322 11.63 23.79 13.63
CA LEU A 322 10.41 23.88 12.82
C LEU A 322 10.74 24.17 11.35
N ASN A 323 11.67 23.41 10.74
CA ASN A 323 12.03 23.61 9.34
C ASN A 323 11.31 22.65 8.37
N ARG A 324 10.46 21.77 8.90
CA ARG A 324 9.68 20.85 8.07
C ARG A 324 8.82 21.64 7.07
N THR A 325 8.84 21.17 5.82
CA THR A 325 8.04 21.77 4.73
C THR A 325 6.81 20.93 4.37
N ASP A 326 6.73 19.71 4.90
CA ASP A 326 5.65 18.75 4.67
C ASP A 326 4.57 18.75 5.76
N LEU A 327 4.91 19.22 6.96
CA LEU A 327 4.02 19.31 8.12
C LEU A 327 4.50 20.45 9.04
N ASP A 328 3.59 21.19 9.67
CA ASP A 328 3.95 22.13 10.75
C ASP A 328 4.24 21.33 12.03
N ASP A 329 5.38 20.67 12.07
CA ASP A 329 5.85 19.83 13.18
C ASP A 329 7.38 19.89 13.28
N TYR A 330 7.94 19.35 14.37
CA TYR A 330 9.38 19.34 14.59
C TYR A 330 10.10 18.34 13.68
N GLU A 331 11.33 18.70 13.28
CA GLU A 331 12.37 17.76 12.87
C GLU A 331 13.42 17.61 13.98
N LEU A 332 14.04 16.43 14.11
CA LEU A 332 15.15 16.21 15.04
C LEU A 332 16.46 16.70 14.41
N ASP A 333 17.09 17.72 15.01
CA ASP A 333 18.36 18.28 14.50
C ASP A 333 19.56 17.54 15.10
N ASP A 334 19.58 17.41 16.44
CA ASP A 334 20.73 16.89 17.18
C ASP A 334 20.32 16.04 18.38
N ILE A 335 21.16 15.06 18.71
CA ILE A 335 21.15 14.39 20.01
C ILE A 335 22.45 14.72 20.72
N LEU A 336 22.38 15.47 21.81
CA LEU A 336 23.53 15.84 22.64
C LEU A 336 23.67 14.86 23.79
N VAL A 337 24.88 14.35 24.01
CA VAL A 337 25.17 13.45 25.12
C VAL A 337 26.05 14.16 26.11
N LYS A 338 25.52 14.37 27.31
CA LYS A 338 26.17 15.14 28.37
C LYS A 338 26.55 14.25 29.54
N ASP A 339 27.68 14.58 30.14
CA ASP A 339 28.10 13.97 31.39
C ASP A 339 27.28 14.51 32.60
N PHE A 340 27.60 14.02 33.79
CA PHE A 340 26.94 14.46 35.03
C PHE A 340 27.23 15.94 35.39
N ASN A 341 28.24 16.57 34.78
CA ASN A 341 28.54 17.99 34.95
C ASN A 341 27.83 18.87 33.91
N GLY A 342 27.05 18.26 32.99
CA GLY A 342 26.39 18.95 31.89
C GLY A 342 27.31 19.29 30.71
N GLN A 343 28.52 18.74 30.66
CA GLN A 343 29.44 18.91 29.53
C GLN A 343 29.07 17.97 28.39
N THR A 344 28.90 18.50 27.18
CA THR A 344 28.68 17.68 25.98
C THR A 344 29.92 16.87 25.63
N MET A 345 29.76 15.54 25.64
CA MET A 345 30.82 14.57 25.35
C MET A 345 30.79 14.12 23.89
N LYS A 346 29.62 14.09 23.28
CA LYS A 346 29.39 13.74 21.87
C LYS A 346 28.05 14.28 21.42
N SER A 347 27.90 14.49 20.12
CA SER A 347 26.63 14.83 19.49
C SER A 347 26.36 13.93 18.27
N TYR A 348 25.09 13.79 17.92
CA TYR A 348 24.65 13.17 16.68
C TYR A 348 23.81 14.16 15.90
N SER A 349 24.29 14.60 14.75
CA SER A 349 23.63 15.64 13.94
C SER A 349 22.97 15.02 12.72
N PHE A 350 21.72 15.39 12.46
CA PHE A 350 20.86 14.84 11.41
C PHE A 350 20.75 15.82 10.25
N ASN A 351 20.68 15.29 9.02
CA ASN A 351 20.54 16.10 7.81
C ASN A 351 19.43 15.54 6.93
N TYR A 352 18.57 16.44 6.46
CA TYR A 352 17.39 16.12 5.68
C TYR A 352 17.41 16.76 4.30
N SER A 353 16.71 16.12 3.36
CA SER A 353 16.26 16.79 2.14
C SER A 353 14.75 16.76 2.03
N PHE A 354 14.23 17.74 1.31
CA PHE A 354 12.82 17.90 1.07
C PHE A 354 12.54 17.77 -0.42
N THR A 355 11.60 16.89 -0.74
CA THR A 355 10.86 16.94 -2.00
C THR A 355 9.51 17.59 -1.74
N PRO A 356 8.78 18.07 -2.75
CA PRO A 356 7.46 18.66 -2.53
C PRO A 356 6.56 17.78 -1.65
N GLY A 357 6.28 18.24 -0.43
CA GLY A 357 5.43 17.55 0.54
C GLY A 357 6.03 16.31 1.23
N ARG A 358 7.36 16.07 1.19
CA ARG A 358 8.00 14.94 1.89
C ARG A 358 9.41 15.25 2.38
N MET A 359 9.70 14.87 3.63
CA MET A 359 11.03 14.94 4.26
C MET A 359 11.75 13.58 4.24
N PHE A 360 13.01 13.55 3.84
CA PHE A 360 13.86 12.36 3.84
C PHE A 360 15.11 12.57 4.68
N LEU A 361 15.50 11.56 5.47
CA LEU A 361 16.77 11.57 6.18
C LEU A 361 17.89 11.18 5.21
N ASP A 362 18.79 12.10 4.91
CA ASP A 362 19.91 11.83 3.99
C ASP A 362 21.13 11.31 4.73
N SER A 363 21.38 11.77 5.96
CA SER A 363 22.50 11.31 6.77
C SER A 363 22.36 11.68 8.23
N PHE A 364 23.10 10.98 9.08
CA PHE A 364 23.44 11.48 10.41
C PHE A 364 24.91 11.20 10.73
N SER A 365 25.53 12.07 11.51
CA SER A 365 26.93 11.96 11.90
C SER A 365 27.15 12.09 13.39
N GLU A 366 28.01 11.23 13.94
CA GLU A 366 28.54 11.35 15.30
C GLU A 366 29.72 12.33 15.29
N GLU A 367 29.64 13.37 16.12
CA GLU A 367 30.70 14.34 16.33
C GLU A 367 31.26 14.21 17.75
N GLY A 368 32.59 14.12 17.84
CA GLY A 368 33.30 14.09 19.13
C GLY A 368 33.47 15.49 19.73
N ILE A 369 34.10 15.55 20.92
CA ILE A 369 34.36 16.78 21.70
C ILE A 369 35.05 17.90 20.87
N SER A 370 35.79 17.55 19.82
CA SER A 370 36.50 18.51 18.95
C SER A 370 35.73 18.94 17.69
N GLY A 371 34.46 18.55 17.53
CA GLY A 371 33.67 18.83 16.31
C GLY A 371 34.13 18.06 15.06
N VAL A 372 35.00 17.07 15.25
CA VAL A 372 35.44 16.18 14.17
C VAL A 372 34.38 15.10 13.99
N LYS A 373 33.88 14.94 12.75
CA LYS A 373 32.98 13.85 12.38
C LYS A 373 33.70 12.51 12.51
N VAL A 374 33.28 11.72 13.49
CA VAL A 374 33.90 10.42 13.83
C VAL A 374 33.23 9.29 13.08
N LYS A 375 31.91 9.37 12.91
CA LYS A 375 31.12 8.37 12.19
C LYS A 375 30.07 9.07 11.34
N ASN A 376 29.90 8.63 10.09
CA ASN A 376 28.91 9.19 9.19
C ASN A 376 28.11 8.06 8.54
N TYR A 377 26.80 8.13 8.64
CA TYR A 377 25.87 7.26 7.91
C TYR A 377 25.17 8.08 6.84
N SER A 378 24.99 7.54 5.64
CA SER A 378 24.18 8.18 4.61
C SER A 378 23.21 7.21 3.95
N PHE A 379 22.10 7.75 3.47
CA PHE A 379 20.95 7.01 2.97
C PHE A 379 20.58 7.50 1.58
N ASP A 380 20.57 6.56 0.63
CA ASP A 380 20.07 6.81 -0.72
C ASP A 380 18.72 6.14 -0.88
N TYR A 381 17.84 6.76 -1.67
CA TYR A 381 16.47 6.29 -1.91
C TYR A 381 16.21 6.11 -3.41
N GLU A 382 15.26 5.26 -3.75
CA GLU A 382 14.80 5.09 -5.13
C GLU A 382 13.96 6.29 -5.58
N ASP A 383 14.51 7.18 -6.43
CA ASP A 383 13.78 8.30 -7.05
C ASP A 383 12.89 9.11 -6.07
N LYS A 384 13.51 9.83 -5.12
CA LYS A 384 12.80 10.67 -4.12
C LYS A 384 11.77 11.60 -4.76
N SER A 385 12.13 12.21 -5.88
CA SER A 385 11.31 13.18 -6.62
C SER A 385 10.16 12.57 -7.41
N GLY A 386 10.18 11.25 -7.61
CA GLY A 386 9.20 10.58 -8.45
C GLY A 386 7.93 10.15 -7.74
N LEU A 387 7.83 10.35 -6.42
CA LEU A 387 6.57 10.16 -5.69
C LEU A 387 5.58 11.26 -6.06
N PRO A 388 4.28 10.94 -6.26
CA PRO A 388 3.25 11.95 -6.44
C PRO A 388 3.05 12.76 -5.15
N SER A 389 2.31 13.86 -5.27
CA SER A 389 1.80 14.58 -4.09
C SER A 389 1.00 13.64 -3.20
N ARG A 390 0.99 13.89 -1.88
CA ARG A 390 0.11 13.17 -0.95
C ARG A 390 -1.35 13.33 -1.39
N LEU A 391 -2.19 12.34 -1.11
CA LEU A 391 -3.61 12.31 -1.46
C LEU A 391 -3.88 12.32 -2.97
N SER A 392 -2.90 11.95 -3.79
CA SER A 392 -3.09 11.77 -5.23
C SER A 392 -3.93 10.52 -5.50
N TYR A 393 -4.81 10.58 -6.49
CA TYR A 393 -5.57 9.42 -7.01
C TYR A 393 -4.66 8.31 -7.58
N ASN A 394 -3.42 8.65 -7.94
CA ASN A 394 -2.45 7.74 -8.54
C ASN A 394 -1.88 6.80 -7.47
N GLN A 395 -2.72 5.93 -6.94
CA GLN A 395 -2.34 4.87 -6.02
C GLN A 395 -2.97 3.55 -6.45
N ASP A 396 -2.52 2.46 -5.86
CA ASP A 396 -3.14 1.13 -5.92
C ASP A 396 -4.09 0.89 -4.74
N HIS A 397 -4.76 -0.27 -4.72
CA HIS A 397 -5.67 -0.68 -3.65
C HIS A 397 -5.09 -0.60 -2.23
N TRP A 398 -3.78 -0.64 -2.05
CA TRP A 398 -3.10 -0.62 -0.75
C TRP A 398 -2.53 0.76 -0.38
N GLY A 399 -2.65 1.72 -1.29
CA GLY A 399 -2.19 3.10 -1.14
C GLY A 399 -0.77 3.36 -1.62
N TYR A 400 -0.17 2.44 -2.38
CA TYR A 400 1.15 2.64 -2.99
C TYR A 400 1.03 3.30 -4.35
N TYR A 401 2.05 4.06 -4.75
CA TYR A 401 2.06 4.70 -6.06
C TYR A 401 2.08 3.65 -7.18
N ASN A 402 1.14 3.74 -8.12
CA ASN A 402 1.04 2.79 -9.23
C ASN A 402 1.38 3.36 -10.61
N GLY A 403 1.65 4.67 -10.70
CA GLY A 403 2.03 5.31 -11.96
C GLY A 403 0.91 5.46 -12.98
N ALA A 404 -0.34 5.11 -12.63
CA ALA A 404 -1.51 5.38 -13.45
C ALA A 404 -1.91 6.86 -13.36
N ASP A 405 -2.59 7.38 -14.37
CA ASP A 405 -3.22 8.71 -14.36
C ASP A 405 -4.69 8.54 -13.95
N ASN A 406 -4.92 8.47 -12.65
CA ASN A 406 -6.23 8.23 -12.08
C ASN A 406 -6.97 9.54 -11.77
N ASP A 407 -8.28 9.52 -11.99
CA ASP A 407 -9.18 10.59 -11.58
C ASP A 407 -10.04 10.20 -10.36
N TYR A 408 -9.97 8.94 -9.93
CA TYR A 408 -10.84 8.38 -8.89
C TYR A 408 -10.08 7.42 -7.95
N PHE A 409 -10.45 7.41 -6.67
CA PHE A 409 -10.05 6.38 -5.70
C PHE A 409 -10.89 5.11 -5.81
N VAL A 410 -12.14 5.22 -6.30
CA VAL A 410 -12.97 4.04 -6.56
C VAL A 410 -12.40 3.25 -7.75
N PRO A 411 -12.33 1.91 -7.69
CA PRO A 411 -11.74 1.12 -8.75
C PRO A 411 -12.61 1.07 -10.00
N LYS A 412 -11.98 1.08 -11.17
CA LYS A 412 -12.64 0.91 -12.48
C LYS A 412 -13.20 -0.49 -12.69
N GLU A 413 -12.48 -1.52 -12.22
CA GLU A 413 -12.94 -2.91 -12.31
C GLU A 413 -13.93 -3.21 -11.18
N MET A 414 -15.20 -2.89 -11.40
CA MET A 414 -16.28 -3.33 -10.52
C MET A 414 -16.93 -4.61 -11.07
N ASN A 415 -17.85 -5.21 -10.30
CA ASN A 415 -18.63 -6.34 -10.81
C ASN A 415 -19.44 -5.92 -12.07
N TYR A 416 -19.86 -6.91 -12.87
CA TYR A 416 -20.57 -6.65 -14.13
C TYR A 416 -21.74 -5.67 -13.97
N ALA A 417 -22.59 -5.85 -12.95
CA ALA A 417 -23.72 -4.96 -12.70
C ALA A 417 -23.28 -3.51 -12.44
N SER A 418 -22.25 -3.30 -11.63
CA SER A 418 -21.70 -1.99 -11.32
C SER A 418 -21.01 -1.35 -12.52
N ASN A 419 -20.31 -2.10 -13.39
CA ASN A 419 -19.68 -1.53 -14.59
C ASN A 419 -20.69 -0.96 -15.59
N HIS A 420 -21.89 -1.53 -15.67
CA HIS A 420 -22.99 -0.95 -16.47
C HIS A 420 -23.58 0.31 -15.81
N VAL A 421 -23.41 0.43 -14.49
CA VAL A 421 -23.90 1.56 -13.70
C VAL A 421 -22.88 2.71 -13.59
N PHE A 422 -21.59 2.45 -13.75
CA PHE A 422 -20.55 3.47 -13.58
C PHE A 422 -19.62 3.53 -14.79
N VAL A 423 -20.21 3.50 -16.00
CA VAL A 423 -19.46 3.56 -17.27
C VAL A 423 -18.60 4.82 -17.32
N GLY A 424 -17.30 4.65 -17.58
CA GLY A 424 -16.34 5.76 -17.67
C GLY A 424 -15.87 6.30 -16.31
N ILE A 425 -16.25 5.67 -15.20
CA ILE A 425 -15.91 6.10 -13.84
C ILE A 425 -15.05 5.05 -13.16
N GLY A 426 -14.04 5.51 -12.43
CA GLY A 426 -13.12 4.69 -11.65
C GLY A 426 -11.68 4.77 -12.13
N GLY A 427 -10.75 4.62 -11.18
CA GLY A 427 -9.31 4.65 -11.41
C GLY A 427 -8.75 3.25 -11.64
N ASP A 428 -7.59 3.17 -12.29
CA ASP A 428 -6.75 1.99 -12.28
C ASP A 428 -6.10 1.88 -10.90
N ARG A 429 -6.47 0.85 -10.15
CA ARG A 429 -6.00 0.60 -8.78
C ARG A 429 -5.07 -0.60 -8.74
N GLU A 430 -4.65 -1.13 -9.89
CA GLU A 430 -3.74 -2.25 -9.97
C GLU A 430 -2.34 -1.87 -9.45
N PRO A 431 -1.68 -2.74 -8.67
CA PRO A 431 -0.32 -2.51 -8.21
C PRO A 431 0.69 -2.47 -9.36
N ASN A 432 1.67 -1.56 -9.28
CA ASN A 432 2.78 -1.51 -10.24
C ASN A 432 4.13 -1.38 -9.51
N SER A 433 4.93 -2.45 -9.56
CA SER A 433 6.21 -2.55 -8.84
C SER A 433 7.27 -1.53 -9.28
N THR A 434 7.17 -1.00 -10.50
CA THR A 434 8.10 0.03 -10.99
C THR A 434 7.90 1.36 -10.26
N TYR A 435 6.67 1.65 -9.86
CA TYR A 435 6.28 2.90 -9.21
C TYR A 435 6.14 2.76 -7.69
N SER A 436 5.72 1.60 -7.18
CA SER A 436 5.53 1.39 -5.74
C SER A 436 6.85 1.39 -4.96
N LYS A 437 7.98 1.14 -5.63
CA LYS A 437 9.32 1.25 -5.04
C LYS A 437 9.85 2.67 -4.96
N LYS A 438 9.15 3.70 -5.45
CA LYS A 438 9.66 5.08 -5.34
C LYS A 438 9.67 5.56 -3.89
N GLY A 439 10.69 6.33 -3.54
CA GLY A 439 10.97 6.84 -2.19
C GLY A 439 11.46 5.79 -1.17
N VAL A 440 11.56 4.51 -1.53
CA VAL A 440 12.05 3.48 -0.59
C VAL A 440 13.58 3.54 -0.46
N LEU A 441 14.12 3.08 0.68
CA LEU A 441 15.56 3.08 0.93
C LEU A 441 16.27 2.13 -0.03
N LYS A 442 17.19 2.68 -0.82
CA LYS A 442 18.00 1.95 -1.80
C LYS A 442 19.32 1.47 -1.21
N LYS A 443 19.96 2.31 -0.38
CA LYS A 443 21.32 2.05 0.09
C LYS A 443 21.60 2.74 1.42
N ILE A 444 22.34 2.05 2.29
CA ILE A 444 22.97 2.60 3.48
C ILE A 444 24.47 2.58 3.26
N THR A 445 25.13 3.73 3.41
CA THR A 445 26.59 3.82 3.49
C THR A 445 27.00 3.97 4.95
N TYR A 446 27.88 3.09 5.41
CA TYR A 446 28.34 3.01 6.80
C TYR A 446 29.58 3.89 7.03
N PRO A 447 29.91 4.22 8.30
CA PRO A 447 31.09 5.00 8.65
C PRO A 447 32.42 4.43 8.16
N THR A 448 32.47 3.11 7.94
CA THR A 448 33.64 2.40 7.41
C THR A 448 33.85 2.62 5.90
N GLY A 449 32.91 3.27 5.22
CA GLY A 449 32.85 3.42 3.76
C GLY A 449 32.23 2.22 3.03
N GLY A 450 32.03 1.09 3.72
CA GLY A 450 31.23 -0.03 3.23
C GLY A 450 29.76 0.37 3.10
N TRP A 451 28.98 -0.42 2.38
CA TRP A 451 27.57 -0.15 2.15
C TRP A 451 26.73 -1.41 2.00
N SER A 452 25.45 -1.30 2.31
CA SER A 452 24.42 -2.29 2.00
C SER A 452 23.41 -1.68 1.05
N ALA A 453 23.07 -2.40 -0.02
CA ALA A 453 22.04 -2.00 -0.97
C ALA A 453 20.88 -2.98 -0.92
N PHE A 454 19.68 -2.46 -1.19
CA PHE A 454 18.43 -3.20 -1.15
C PHE A 454 17.80 -3.17 -2.54
N ASP A 455 17.37 -4.34 -3.01
CA ASP A 455 16.53 -4.46 -4.19
C ASP A 455 15.13 -4.89 -3.73
N TRP A 456 14.11 -4.22 -4.24
CA TRP A 456 12.75 -4.33 -3.76
C TRP A 456 11.86 -4.91 -4.84
N GLU A 457 11.08 -5.92 -4.46
CA GLU A 457 10.06 -6.50 -5.31
C GLU A 457 8.66 -6.31 -4.69
N ALA A 458 7.64 -6.36 -5.54
CA ALA A 458 6.26 -6.30 -5.07
C ALA A 458 5.83 -7.66 -4.52
N ASN A 459 4.87 -7.64 -3.59
CA ASN A 459 4.19 -8.84 -3.16
C ASN A 459 3.54 -9.54 -4.37
N THR A 460 3.66 -10.85 -4.44
CA THR A 460 2.99 -11.68 -5.44
C THR A 460 1.89 -12.49 -4.80
N ILE A 461 0.78 -12.68 -5.53
CA ILE A 461 -0.30 -13.56 -5.15
C ILE A 461 -0.40 -14.69 -6.17
N TYR A 462 -0.65 -15.91 -5.69
CA TYR A 462 -0.99 -17.02 -6.56
C TYR A 462 -2.51 -17.08 -6.72
N GLY A 463 -3.00 -17.00 -7.96
CA GLY A 463 -4.42 -17.08 -8.26
C GLY A 463 -4.69 -16.89 -9.74
N ASP A 464 -5.95 -17.10 -10.13
CA ASP A 464 -6.43 -16.86 -11.48
C ASP A 464 -6.82 -15.38 -11.62
N LYS A 465 -6.41 -14.72 -12.71
CA LYS A 465 -6.77 -13.34 -13.02
C LYS A 465 -7.63 -13.34 -14.29
N THR A 466 -8.89 -12.96 -14.14
CA THR A 466 -9.75 -12.73 -15.30
C THR A 466 -9.27 -11.49 -16.04
N ILE A 467 -8.97 -11.64 -17.34
CA ILE A 467 -8.53 -10.55 -18.19
C ILE A 467 -9.64 -10.26 -19.20
N TYR A 468 -10.24 -9.07 -19.08
CA TYR A 468 -11.17 -8.58 -20.08
C TYR A 468 -10.37 -8.09 -21.31
N PRO A 469 -10.75 -8.51 -22.52
CA PRO A 469 -10.08 -8.05 -23.74
C PRO A 469 -10.38 -6.57 -23.96
N THR A 470 -9.53 -5.83 -24.67
CA THR A 470 -9.82 -4.43 -24.98
C THR A 470 -10.94 -4.35 -26.05
N PRO A 471 -11.96 -3.48 -25.90
CA PRO A 471 -12.94 -3.25 -26.95
C PRO A 471 -12.27 -2.74 -28.23
N THR A 472 -12.75 -3.20 -29.39
CA THR A 472 -12.26 -2.73 -30.69
C THR A 472 -13.24 -1.72 -31.28
N PRO A 473 -12.77 -0.51 -31.63
CA PRO A 473 -13.62 0.49 -32.23
C PRO A 473 -14.02 0.13 -33.66
N LYS A 474 -15.28 0.38 -33.98
CA LYS A 474 -15.85 0.26 -35.32
C LYS A 474 -16.57 1.54 -35.68
N ASN A 475 -16.30 2.01 -36.89
CA ASN A 475 -17.00 3.14 -37.46
C ASN A 475 -17.41 2.85 -38.90
N LEU A 476 -18.48 3.53 -39.33
CA LEU A 476 -18.98 3.47 -40.68
C LEU A 476 -19.50 4.85 -41.08
N THR A 477 -18.93 5.43 -42.14
CA THR A 477 -19.40 6.68 -42.73
C THR A 477 -20.03 6.41 -44.09
N CYS A 478 -21.26 6.85 -44.29
CA CYS A 478 -21.95 6.77 -45.57
C CYS A 478 -22.38 8.16 -46.03
N ASN A 479 -22.00 8.55 -47.25
CA ASN A 479 -22.33 9.85 -47.84
C ASN A 479 -23.32 9.64 -48.97
N GLY A 480 -24.40 10.41 -48.95
CA GLY A 480 -25.36 10.51 -50.05
C GLY A 480 -24.71 11.00 -51.34
N ASN A 481 -25.31 10.70 -52.48
CA ASN A 481 -24.87 11.21 -53.77
C ASN A 481 -26.07 11.75 -54.58
N PHE A 482 -25.80 12.46 -55.67
CA PHE A 482 -26.83 13.00 -56.57
C PHE A 482 -27.70 11.93 -57.26
N SER A 483 -27.31 10.64 -57.21
CA SER A 483 -28.02 9.55 -57.89
C SER A 483 -29.04 8.86 -56.98
N GLY A 484 -29.10 9.21 -55.70
CA GLY A 484 -30.05 8.68 -54.72
C GLY A 484 -29.38 8.27 -53.40
N PRO A 485 -30.12 7.55 -52.54
CA PRO A 485 -29.60 7.06 -51.27
C PRO A 485 -28.42 6.11 -51.47
N VAL A 486 -27.43 6.20 -50.59
CA VAL A 486 -26.25 5.33 -50.58
C VAL A 486 -26.29 4.45 -49.35
N THR A 487 -26.04 3.16 -49.53
CA THR A 487 -25.99 2.19 -48.45
C THR A 487 -24.58 1.66 -48.26
N LYS A 488 -24.13 1.62 -47.01
CA LYS A 488 -22.96 0.85 -46.58
C LYS A 488 -23.33 -0.07 -45.44
N GLN A 489 -22.54 -1.10 -45.22
CA GLN A 489 -22.78 -2.02 -44.12
C GLN A 489 -21.48 -2.52 -43.51
N ILE A 490 -21.55 -2.90 -42.25
CA ILE A 490 -20.50 -3.62 -41.54
C ILE A 490 -21.12 -4.82 -40.81
N GLU A 491 -20.40 -5.93 -40.78
CA GLU A 491 -20.77 -7.12 -40.04
C GLU A 491 -19.76 -7.37 -38.92
N ILE A 492 -20.25 -7.72 -37.74
CA ILE A 492 -19.44 -8.09 -36.57
C ILE A 492 -19.96 -9.40 -36.00
N THR A 493 -19.08 -10.25 -35.46
CA THR A 493 -19.49 -11.44 -34.71
C THR A 493 -19.12 -11.25 -33.25
N SER A 494 -20.08 -11.42 -32.35
CA SER A 494 -19.85 -11.27 -30.92
C SER A 494 -19.26 -12.57 -30.35
N PRO A 495 -18.08 -12.55 -29.72
CA PRO A 495 -17.51 -13.75 -29.10
C PRO A 495 -18.19 -14.11 -27.77
N MET A 496 -18.88 -13.17 -27.13
CA MET A 496 -19.53 -13.33 -25.83
C MET A 496 -20.84 -12.55 -25.78
N ASP A 497 -21.63 -12.77 -24.74
CA ASP A 497 -22.77 -11.91 -24.44
C ASP A 497 -22.25 -10.54 -23.98
N GLN A 498 -22.62 -9.46 -24.67
CA GLN A 498 -22.16 -8.11 -24.35
C GLN A 498 -23.19 -7.06 -24.76
N THR A 499 -23.22 -5.94 -24.04
CA THR A 499 -24.00 -4.76 -24.43
C THR A 499 -23.06 -3.72 -25.03
N ILE A 500 -23.34 -3.29 -26.27
CA ILE A 500 -22.60 -2.21 -26.92
C ILE A 500 -23.40 -0.91 -26.87
N GLU A 501 -22.69 0.21 -26.70
CA GLU A 501 -23.20 1.55 -26.97
C GLU A 501 -22.80 1.95 -28.39
N TYR A 502 -23.74 2.47 -29.17
CA TYR A 502 -23.48 2.98 -30.50
C TYR A 502 -24.04 4.39 -30.67
N SER A 503 -23.23 5.25 -31.30
CA SER A 503 -23.62 6.58 -31.77
C SER A 503 -23.98 6.52 -33.24
N PHE A 504 -25.15 7.03 -33.58
CA PHE A 504 -25.61 7.20 -34.96
C PHE A 504 -25.98 8.66 -35.18
N SER A 505 -25.39 9.29 -36.20
CA SER A 505 -25.66 10.69 -36.53
C SER A 505 -25.85 10.93 -38.02
N ALA A 506 -26.60 11.98 -38.34
CA ALA A 506 -26.79 12.52 -39.67
C ALA A 506 -26.34 13.99 -39.69
N SER A 507 -25.45 14.33 -40.62
CA SER A 507 -24.89 15.68 -40.78
C SER A 507 -24.88 16.11 -42.25
N LEU A 508 -24.69 17.40 -42.48
CA LEU A 508 -24.51 17.92 -43.84
C LEU A 508 -23.09 17.67 -44.34
N LEU A 509 -22.97 17.35 -45.62
CA LEU A 509 -21.67 17.37 -46.28
C LEU A 509 -21.04 18.77 -46.19
N PRO A 510 -19.71 18.87 -46.00
CA PRO A 510 -19.03 20.15 -45.83
C PRO A 510 -19.36 21.14 -46.96
N GLY A 511 -19.80 22.35 -46.60
CA GLY A 511 -20.09 23.44 -47.55
C GLY A 511 -21.49 23.43 -48.18
N GLN A 512 -22.38 22.51 -47.78
CA GLN A 512 -23.74 22.41 -48.30
C GLN A 512 -24.77 23.11 -47.39
N GLN A 513 -25.88 23.59 -47.97
CA GLN A 513 -26.98 24.21 -47.21
C GLN A 513 -28.03 23.17 -46.80
N ASN A 514 -28.62 23.35 -45.61
CA ASN A 514 -29.66 22.45 -45.09
C ASN A 514 -30.93 22.56 -45.95
N PRO A 515 -31.40 21.47 -46.61
CA PRO A 515 -32.62 21.50 -47.40
C PRO A 515 -33.92 21.59 -46.56
N GLY A 516 -33.84 21.53 -45.22
CA GLY A 516 -34.99 21.55 -44.31
C GLY A 516 -35.15 20.22 -43.55
N PRO A 517 -36.19 20.08 -42.69
CA PRO A 517 -36.44 18.85 -41.94
C PRO A 517 -36.80 17.73 -42.92
N SER A 518 -35.81 16.89 -43.18
CA SER A 518 -35.90 15.71 -44.03
C SER A 518 -35.14 14.59 -43.34
N ILE A 519 -35.62 13.36 -43.50
CA ILE A 519 -34.88 12.18 -43.07
C ILE A 519 -33.52 12.27 -43.74
N GLY A 520 -32.47 12.34 -42.94
CA GLY A 520 -31.10 12.45 -43.39
C GLY A 520 -30.45 11.08 -43.54
N ALA A 521 -30.72 10.18 -42.59
CA ALA A 521 -30.09 8.87 -42.57
C ALA A 521 -30.98 7.81 -41.94
N GLN A 522 -30.76 6.56 -42.34
CA GLN A 522 -31.38 5.39 -41.74
C GLN A 522 -30.33 4.38 -41.29
N LEU A 523 -30.58 3.70 -40.17
CA LEU A 523 -29.77 2.59 -39.67
C LEU A 523 -30.65 1.37 -39.44
N ASN A 524 -30.36 0.29 -40.17
CA ASN A 524 -31.00 -1.00 -40.00
C ASN A 524 -30.02 -2.00 -39.38
N ILE A 525 -30.44 -2.65 -38.29
CA ILE A 525 -29.63 -3.63 -37.57
C ILE A 525 -30.31 -5.00 -37.67
N TRP A 526 -29.55 -5.99 -38.11
CA TRP A 526 -29.98 -7.37 -38.26
C TRP A 526 -29.09 -8.30 -37.45
N ASP A 527 -29.68 -9.29 -36.80
CA ASP A 527 -28.97 -10.50 -36.39
C ASP A 527 -29.07 -11.49 -37.55
N ILE A 528 -27.97 -11.68 -38.27
CA ILE A 528 -27.96 -12.49 -39.48
C ILE A 528 -27.86 -13.98 -39.17
N THR A 529 -27.47 -14.35 -37.94
CA THR A 529 -27.43 -15.74 -37.45
C THR A 529 -28.82 -16.32 -37.39
N ASP A 530 -29.74 -15.55 -36.79
CA ASP A 530 -31.14 -15.93 -36.59
C ASP A 530 -32.07 -15.38 -37.67
N ASN A 531 -31.53 -14.66 -38.66
CA ASN A 531 -32.27 -13.95 -39.69
C ASN A 531 -33.37 -13.03 -39.09
N LYS A 532 -33.02 -12.34 -38.00
CA LYS A 532 -33.95 -11.51 -37.21
C LYS A 532 -33.64 -10.04 -37.42
N PHE A 533 -34.66 -9.27 -37.80
CA PHE A 533 -34.58 -7.81 -37.78
C PHE A 533 -34.62 -7.32 -36.33
N ILE A 534 -33.61 -6.56 -35.92
CA ILE A 534 -33.47 -6.09 -34.54
C ILE A 534 -34.10 -4.71 -34.39
N ARG A 535 -33.70 -3.75 -35.22
CA ARG A 535 -34.13 -2.36 -35.11
C ARG A 535 -33.88 -1.59 -36.41
N GLY A 536 -34.80 -0.68 -36.72
CA GLY A 536 -34.61 0.40 -37.69
C GLY A 536 -34.66 1.74 -36.98
N LEU A 537 -33.78 2.66 -37.34
CA LEU A 537 -33.73 4.03 -36.83
C LEU A 537 -33.64 5.00 -38.00
N ASP A 538 -34.47 6.01 -37.99
CA ASP A 538 -34.42 7.14 -38.92
C ASP A 538 -33.97 8.38 -38.14
N LEU A 539 -33.07 9.18 -38.72
CA LEU A 539 -32.60 10.44 -38.16
C LEU A 539 -32.87 11.58 -39.13
N GLU A 540 -33.30 12.72 -38.61
CA GLU A 540 -33.32 13.97 -39.33
C GLU A 540 -31.90 14.57 -39.42
N LEU A 541 -31.68 15.41 -40.44
CA LEU A 541 -30.42 16.13 -40.60
C LEU A 541 -30.07 16.98 -39.36
N GLY A 542 -28.91 16.71 -38.75
CA GLY A 542 -28.41 17.39 -37.56
C GLY A 542 -28.60 16.60 -36.26
N GLU A 543 -29.30 15.46 -36.30
CA GLU A 543 -29.51 14.61 -35.12
C GLU A 543 -28.31 13.67 -34.86
N ASN A 544 -28.10 13.37 -33.58
CA ASN A 544 -27.18 12.36 -33.10
C ASN A 544 -27.82 11.61 -31.94
N HIS A 545 -28.01 10.30 -32.09
CA HIS A 545 -28.59 9.44 -31.08
C HIS A 545 -27.56 8.45 -30.53
N LEU A 546 -27.51 8.33 -29.21
CA LEU A 546 -26.82 7.26 -28.49
C LEU A 546 -27.82 6.17 -28.12
N ASN A 547 -27.49 4.93 -28.43
CA ASN A 547 -28.35 3.77 -28.20
C ASN A 547 -27.54 2.56 -27.73
N TYR A 548 -28.24 1.61 -27.10
CA TYR A 548 -27.65 0.36 -26.62
C TYR A 548 -28.21 -0.84 -27.40
N LEU A 549 -27.35 -1.83 -27.61
CA LEU A 549 -27.70 -3.11 -28.22
C LEU A 549 -27.05 -4.28 -27.47
N ASN A 550 -27.85 -5.27 -27.09
CA ASN A 550 -27.36 -6.52 -26.53
C ASN A 550 -26.98 -7.48 -27.67
N LEU A 551 -25.72 -7.91 -27.69
CA LEU A 551 -25.17 -8.90 -28.60
C LEU A 551 -25.09 -10.25 -27.89
N THR A 552 -25.48 -11.32 -28.58
CA THR A 552 -25.42 -12.69 -28.08
C THR A 552 -24.14 -13.37 -28.55
N SER A 553 -23.53 -14.19 -27.69
CA SER A 553 -22.32 -14.95 -28.01
C SER A 553 -22.51 -15.84 -29.24
N GLY A 554 -21.55 -15.79 -30.16
CA GLY A 554 -21.54 -16.52 -31.42
C GLY A 554 -22.39 -15.90 -32.54
N HIS A 555 -23.19 -14.87 -32.24
CA HIS A 555 -24.07 -14.26 -33.24
C HIS A 555 -23.33 -13.20 -34.07
N THR A 556 -23.64 -13.16 -35.36
CA THR A 556 -23.20 -12.12 -36.29
C THR A 556 -24.30 -11.08 -36.49
N TYR A 557 -23.92 -9.80 -36.37
CA TYR A 557 -24.81 -8.65 -36.53
C TYR A 557 -24.38 -7.82 -37.73
N ARG A 558 -25.35 -7.44 -38.57
CA ARG A 558 -25.17 -6.52 -39.70
C ARG A 558 -25.75 -5.16 -39.35
N PHE A 559 -24.90 -4.14 -39.39
CA PHE A 559 -25.29 -2.74 -39.30
C PHE A 559 -25.29 -2.16 -40.70
N GLN A 560 -26.47 -1.81 -41.20
CA GLN A 560 -26.67 -1.24 -42.53
C GLN A 560 -27.02 0.23 -42.38
N LEU A 561 -26.09 1.08 -42.81
CA LEU A 561 -26.18 2.53 -42.74
C LEU A 561 -26.55 3.09 -44.12
N ILE A 562 -27.64 3.85 -44.16
CA ILE A 562 -28.18 4.46 -45.37
C ILE A 562 -28.11 5.98 -45.19
N ALA A 563 -27.43 6.65 -46.11
CA ALA A 563 -27.52 8.10 -46.24
C ALA A 563 -28.49 8.42 -47.36
N GLU A 564 -29.45 9.31 -47.10
CA GLU A 564 -30.32 9.84 -48.15
C GLU A 564 -29.52 10.64 -49.19
N ALA A 565 -30.15 11.03 -50.29
CA ALA A 565 -29.47 11.74 -51.38
C ALA A 565 -28.73 13.01 -50.90
N GLU A 566 -27.73 13.46 -51.67
CA GLU A 566 -26.94 14.66 -51.34
C GLU A 566 -27.85 15.84 -50.91
N PRO A 567 -27.56 16.54 -49.78
CA PRO A 567 -26.26 16.70 -49.13
C PRO A 567 -26.03 15.97 -47.79
N VAL A 568 -26.51 14.74 -47.63
CA VAL A 568 -26.40 14.03 -46.33
C VAL A 568 -25.12 13.20 -46.16
N SER A 569 -24.51 13.29 -44.97
CA SER A 569 -23.47 12.40 -44.45
C SER A 569 -23.99 11.71 -43.20
N SER A 570 -23.88 10.39 -43.13
CA SER A 570 -24.27 9.59 -41.97
C SER A 570 -23.06 8.91 -41.35
N TYR A 571 -23.06 8.79 -40.03
CA TYR A 571 -21.96 8.23 -39.27
C TYR A 571 -22.48 7.30 -38.18
N LEU A 572 -21.93 6.09 -38.12
CA LEU A 572 -22.13 5.11 -37.06
C LEU A 572 -20.79 4.84 -36.37
N SER A 573 -20.76 4.81 -35.05
CA SER A 573 -19.59 4.42 -34.27
C SER A 573 -19.99 3.61 -33.04
N PHE A 574 -19.24 2.56 -32.74
CA PHE A 574 -19.42 1.74 -31.54
C PHE A 574 -18.15 0.94 -31.23
N ASP A 575 -18.02 0.53 -29.97
CA ASP A 575 -16.93 -0.34 -29.51
C ASP A 575 -17.51 -1.70 -29.10
N TYR A 576 -16.79 -2.78 -29.40
CA TYR A 576 -17.21 -4.13 -28.97
C TYR A 576 -16.01 -5.04 -28.73
N TYR A 577 -16.16 -6.02 -27.84
CA TYR A 577 -15.14 -7.04 -27.58
C TYR A 577 -15.08 -8.04 -28.74
N GLN A 578 -13.90 -8.20 -29.36
CA GLN A 578 -13.66 -9.12 -30.49
C GLN A 578 -13.16 -10.51 -30.08
N THR A 579 -12.71 -10.66 -28.84
CA THR A 579 -12.33 -11.94 -28.23
C THR A 579 -13.10 -12.16 -26.95
N ALA A 580 -13.26 -13.42 -26.54
CA ALA A 580 -13.85 -13.76 -25.24
C ALA A 580 -12.90 -13.39 -24.09
N ALA A 581 -13.43 -13.17 -22.89
CA ALA A 581 -12.60 -13.00 -21.70
C ALA A 581 -11.71 -14.23 -21.49
N GLN A 582 -10.43 -14.00 -21.20
CA GLN A 582 -9.54 -15.07 -20.76
C GLN A 582 -9.73 -15.24 -19.26
N THR A 583 -9.99 -16.47 -18.84
CA THR A 583 -10.24 -16.83 -17.44
C THR A 583 -8.95 -17.21 -16.74
#